data_AF-A0A963EVW6-F1
#
_entry.id   AF-A0A963EVW6-F1
#
_cell.length_a   1.000
_cell.length_b   1.000
_cell.length_c   1.000
_cell.angle_alpha   90.00
_cell.angle_beta   90.00
_cell.angle_gamma   90.00
#
_symmetry.space_group_name_H-M   'P 1'
#
loop_
_entity.id
_entity.type
_entity.pdbx_description
1 polymer ?
#
loop_
_entity_poly.entity_id
_entity_poly.type
_entity_poly.pdbx_seq_one_letter_code
_entity_poly.pdbx_strand_id
1 'polypeptide(L)'
;MSDALNYLLQARPEAMTAYFSFLKKSETHLDTRTRDLISVITKVAVQTEGGFRQYLTRALRNGASPNEVIDALLMAFPVLGLAKIVWA
;
A
#
# COMPACT_ATOMS: atom_id res chain seq x y z
N MET A 1 3.43 -8.68 -11.42
CA MET A 1 2.93 -7.36 -11.86
C MET A 1 1.71 -7.59 -12.73
N SER A 2 0.73 -6.69 -12.74
CA SER A 2 -0.46 -6.83 -13.57
C SER A 2 -0.14 -6.63 -15.06
N ASP A 3 -0.95 -7.21 -15.95
CA ASP A 3 -0.77 -7.08 -17.40
C ASP A 3 -0.87 -5.63 -17.87
N ALA A 4 -1.74 -4.84 -17.24
CA ALA A 4 -1.85 -3.40 -17.51
C ALA A 4 -0.54 -2.65 -17.23
N LEU A 5 0.18 -3.00 -16.15
CA LEU A 5 1.45 -2.39 -15.83
C LEU A 5 2.56 -2.84 -16.79
N ASN A 6 2.54 -4.11 -17.20
CA ASN A 6 3.47 -4.65 -18.20
C ASN A 6 3.29 -3.94 -19.54
N TYR A 7 2.04 -3.74 -19.98
CA TYR A 7 1.73 -2.97 -21.18
C TYR A 7 2.25 -1.54 -21.09
N LEU A 8 2.00 -0.85 -19.97
CA LEU A 8 2.43 0.54 -19.80
C LEU A 8 3.97 0.68 -19.83
N LEU A 9 4.69 -0.30 -19.27
CA LEU A 9 6.15 -0.36 -19.36
C LEU A 9 6.67 -0.52 -20.78
N GLN A 10 6.00 -1.33 -21.60
CA GLN A 10 6.36 -1.49 -23.01
C GLN A 10 6.01 -0.25 -23.82
N ALA A 11 4.84 0.36 -23.56
CA ALA A 11 4.35 1.51 -24.29
C ALA A 11 5.09 2.81 -23.97
N ARG A 12 5.59 2.98 -22.73
CA ARG A 12 6.26 4.21 -22.25
C ARG A 12 7.47 3.89 -21.34
N PRO A 13 8.50 3.21 -21.86
CA PRO A 13 9.59 2.67 -21.04
C PRO A 13 10.39 3.73 -20.29
N GLU A 14 10.71 4.86 -20.95
CA GLU A 14 11.51 5.93 -20.34
C GLU A 14 10.78 6.58 -19.16
N ALA A 15 9.54 7.01 -19.37
CA ALA A 15 8.73 7.65 -18.32
C ALA A 15 8.47 6.70 -17.14
N MET A 16 8.17 5.43 -17.40
CA MET A 16 7.97 4.44 -16.35
C MET A 16 9.25 4.14 -15.57
N THR A 17 10.40 4.09 -16.25
CA THR A 17 11.70 3.91 -15.60
C THR A 17 12.02 5.10 -14.69
N ALA A 18 11.80 6.33 -15.16
CA ALA A 18 11.97 7.53 -14.35
C ALA A 18 11.05 7.53 -13.12
N TYR A 19 9.77 7.18 -13.30
CA TYR A 19 8.79 7.08 -12.22
C TYR A 19 9.19 6.06 -11.15
N PHE A 20 9.59 4.84 -11.55
CA PHE A 20 10.02 3.82 -10.59
C PHE A 20 11.33 4.17 -9.90
N SER A 21 12.26 4.83 -10.61
CA SER A 21 13.50 5.34 -10.02
C SER A 21 13.20 6.38 -8.93
N PHE A 22 12.26 7.30 -9.19
CA PHE A 22 11.79 8.27 -8.20
C PHE A 22 11.20 7.57 -6.98
N LEU A 23 10.22 6.68 -7.15
CA LEU A 23 9.59 5.97 -6.02
C LEU A 23 10.62 5.22 -5.16
N LYS A 24 11.57 4.51 -5.78
CA LYS A 24 12.61 3.75 -5.07
C LYS A 24 13.55 4.65 -4.26
N LYS A 25 13.80 5.87 -4.73
CA LYS A 25 14.70 6.83 -4.07
C LYS A 25 13.99 7.69 -3.02
N SER A 26 12.67 7.85 -3.10
CA SER A 26 11.91 8.69 -2.17
C SER A 26 11.58 8.01 -0.84
N GLU A 27 11.66 6.68 -0.74
CA GLU A 27 11.27 5.92 0.45
C GLU A 27 12.46 5.25 1.16
N THR A 28 13.38 6.05 1.72
CA THR A 28 14.64 5.54 2.31
C THR A 28 14.71 5.58 3.83
N HIS A 29 13.80 6.29 4.51
CA HIS A 29 13.90 6.54 5.96
C HIS A 29 12.91 5.75 6.82
N LEU A 30 11.83 5.23 6.22
CA LEU A 30 10.87 4.38 6.91
C LEU A 30 11.25 2.92 6.71
N ASP A 31 11.18 2.14 7.79
CA ASP A 31 11.33 0.70 7.70
C ASP A 31 10.22 0.05 6.85
N THR A 32 10.43 -1.20 6.45
CA THR A 32 9.49 -1.94 5.59
C THR A 32 8.13 -2.11 6.26
N ARG A 33 8.11 -2.41 7.57
CA ARG A 33 6.86 -2.63 8.33
C ARG A 33 5.98 -1.38 8.31
N THR A 34 6.55 -0.22 8.61
CA THR A 34 5.86 1.07 8.65
C THR A 34 5.28 1.42 7.28
N ARG A 35 6.06 1.23 6.20
CA ARG A 35 5.59 1.48 4.82
C ARG A 35 4.44 0.57 4.42
N ASP A 36 4.48 -0.69 4.85
CA ASP A 36 3.42 -1.64 4.58
C ASP A 36 2.12 -1.28 5.30
N LEU A 37 2.19 -0.88 6.57
CA LEU A 37 1.02 -0.41 7.33
C LEU A 37 0.41 0.85 6.70
N ILE A 38 1.23 1.83 6.30
CA ILE A 38 0.77 3.01 5.54
C ILE A 38 0.07 2.57 4.25
N SER A 39 0.65 1.63 3.52
CA SER A 39 0.04 1.13 2.29
C SER A 39 -1.33 0.49 2.54
N VAL A 40 -1.47 -0.33 3.60
CA VAL A 40 -2.76 -0.92 4.00
C VAL A 40 -3.80 0.18 4.29
N ILE A 41 -3.45 1.19 5.10
CA ILE A 41 -4.31 2.34 5.40
C ILE A 41 -4.79 3.00 4.11
N THR A 42 -3.90 3.24 3.14
CA THR A 42 -4.29 3.91 1.88
C THR A 42 -5.30 3.08 1.08
N LYS A 43 -5.18 1.74 1.07
CA LYS A 43 -6.12 0.87 0.34
C LYS A 43 -7.49 0.79 1.00
N VAL A 44 -7.55 0.89 2.33
CA VAL A 44 -8.79 1.07 3.08
C VAL A 44 -9.40 2.45 2.81
N ALA A 45 -8.57 3.51 2.78
CA ALA A 45 -9.04 4.86 2.50
C ALA A 45 -9.73 4.99 1.15
N VAL A 46 -9.25 4.27 0.12
CA VAL A 46 -9.83 4.25 -1.24
C VAL A 46 -10.75 3.05 -1.52
N GLN A 47 -10.97 2.17 -0.54
CA GLN A 47 -11.83 0.99 -0.61
C GLN A 47 -11.60 0.09 -1.83
N THR A 48 -10.34 -0.17 -2.17
CA THR A 48 -10.00 -1.10 -3.26
C THR A 48 -9.78 -2.50 -2.73
N GLU A 49 -10.73 -3.42 -2.88
CA GLU A 49 -10.64 -4.77 -2.29
C GLU A 49 -9.38 -5.54 -2.74
N GLY A 50 -9.14 -5.62 -4.06
CA GLY A 50 -7.96 -6.31 -4.59
C GLY A 50 -6.64 -5.71 -4.10
N GLY A 51 -6.59 -4.36 -4.02
CA GLY A 51 -5.46 -3.65 -3.45
C GLY A 51 -5.29 -3.94 -1.96
N PHE A 52 -6.38 -3.90 -1.19
CA PHE A 52 -6.35 -4.17 0.24
C PHE A 52 -5.82 -5.57 0.52
N ARG A 53 -6.37 -6.61 -0.13
CA ARG A 53 -5.90 -7.99 0.03
C ARG A 53 -4.41 -8.12 -0.30
N GLN A 54 -3.97 -7.56 -1.43
CA GLN A 54 -2.57 -7.62 -1.85
C GLN A 54 -1.63 -7.00 -0.81
N TYR A 55 -1.96 -5.80 -0.31
CA TYR A 55 -1.09 -5.06 0.59
C TYR A 55 -1.16 -5.57 2.03
N LEU A 56 -2.31 -6.07 2.47
CA LEU A 56 -2.44 -6.76 3.76
C LEU A 56 -1.58 -8.03 3.79
N THR A 57 -1.67 -8.89 2.77
CA THR A 57 -0.82 -10.09 2.68
C THR A 57 0.66 -9.72 2.66
N ARG A 58 1.03 -8.64 1.96
CA ARG A 58 2.42 -8.15 1.94
C ARG A 58 2.87 -7.69 3.33
N ALA A 59 2.06 -6.91 4.04
CA ALA A 59 2.38 -6.41 5.38
C ALA A 59 2.61 -7.55 6.37
N LEU A 60 1.70 -8.54 6.38
CA LEU A 60 1.81 -9.71 7.26
C LEU A 60 3.06 -10.53 6.93
N ARG A 61 3.33 -10.77 5.65
CA ARG A 61 4.54 -11.47 5.20
C ARG A 61 5.83 -10.74 5.59
N ASN A 62 5.81 -9.42 5.59
CA ASN A 62 6.95 -8.58 5.96
C ASN A 62 7.03 -8.33 7.48
N GLY A 63 6.27 -9.08 8.28
CA GLY A 63 6.42 -9.14 9.73
C GLY A 63 5.59 -8.13 10.52
N ALA A 64 4.56 -7.53 9.92
CA ALA A 64 3.50 -6.89 10.68
C ALA A 64 2.59 -7.97 11.31
N SER A 65 2.17 -7.75 12.55
CA SER A 65 1.16 -8.58 13.22
C SER A 65 -0.25 -8.13 12.86
N PRO A 66 -1.27 -9.01 13.01
CA PRO A 66 -2.67 -8.60 12.86
C PRO A 66 -3.07 -7.44 13.78
N ASN A 67 -2.53 -7.38 15.01
CA ASN A 67 -2.79 -6.30 15.95
C ASN A 67 -2.21 -4.97 15.45
N GLU A 68 -0.97 -4.95 14.94
CA GLU A 68 -0.38 -3.73 14.35
C GLU A 68 -1.19 -3.21 13.16
N VAL A 69 -1.83 -4.10 12.38
CA VAL A 69 -2.73 -3.68 11.30
C VAL A 69 -3.97 -2.99 11.85
N ILE A 70 -4.62 -3.58 12.86
CA ILE A 70 -5.80 -3.01 13.50
C ILE A 70 -5.46 -1.66 14.14
N ASP A 71 -4.36 -1.58 14.88
CA ASP A 71 -3.88 -0.35 15.52
C ASP A 71 -3.59 0.73 14.47
N ALA A 72 -2.97 0.38 13.34
CA ALA A 72 -2.72 1.32 12.26
C ALA A 72 -4.01 1.88 11.64
N LEU A 73 -5.03 1.04 11.44
CA LEU A 73 -6.35 1.49 10.96
C LEU A 73 -7.06 2.38 11.97
N LEU A 74 -7.00 2.05 13.26
CA LEU A 74 -7.54 2.87 14.34
C LEU A 74 -6.78 4.18 14.52
N MET A 75 -5.47 4.20 14.32
CA MET A 75 -4.68 5.44 14.35
C MET A 75 -5.05 6.37 13.18
N ALA A 76 -5.40 5.79 12.04
CA ALA A 76 -5.90 6.52 10.87
C ALA A 76 -7.41 6.89 10.96
N PHE A 77 -8.06 6.65 12.10
CA PHE A 77 -9.49 6.92 12.31
C PHE A 77 -9.95 8.32 11.89
N PRO A 78 -9.21 9.42 12.13
CA PRO A 78 -9.65 10.76 11.72
C PRO A 78 -9.90 10.91 10.21
N VAL A 79 -9.24 10.08 9.39
CA VAL A 79 -9.38 10.09 7.92
C VAL A 79 -10.29 8.97 7.43
N LEU A 80 -10.26 7.81 8.11
CA LEU A 80 -11.02 6.64 7.67
C LEU A 80 -12.47 6.64 8.18
N GLY A 81 -12.69 7.06 9.43
CA GLY A 81 -13.93 6.82 10.17
C GLY A 81 -14.24 5.33 10.37
N LEU A 82 -15.24 5.01 11.20
CA LEU A 82 -15.64 3.62 11.45
C LEU A 82 -16.11 2.88 10.19
N ALA A 83 -16.77 3.57 9.27
CA ALA A 83 -17.35 2.94 8.09
C ALA A 83 -16.29 2.27 7.20
N LYS A 84 -15.15 2.94 6.96
CA LYS A 84 -14.07 2.35 6.15
C LYS A 84 -13.27 1.32 6.93
N ILE A 85 -13.14 1.49 8.24
CA ILE A 85 -12.43 0.53 9.09
C ILE A 85 -13.19 -0.80 9.14
N VAL A 86 -14.51 -0.79 9.32
CA VAL A 86 -15.34 -2.02 9.37
C VAL A 86 -15.44 -2.71 8.00
N TRP A 87 -15.24 -1.97 6.92
CA TRP A 87 -15.17 -2.54 5.57
C TRP A 87 -13.93 -3.41 5.33
N ALA A 88 -12.82 -3.08 5.98
CA ALA A 88 -11.52 -3.75 5.82
C ALA A 88 -11.51 -5.14 6.46
#